data_AF-U2SXF2-F1
#
_entry.id   AF-U2SXF2-F1
#
_cell.length_a   1.000
_cell.length_b   1.000
_cell.length_c   1.000
_cell.angle_alpha   90.00
_cell.angle_beta   90.00
_cell.angle_gamma   90.00
#
_symmetry.space_group_name_H-M   'P 1'
#
loop_
_entity.id
_entity.type
_entity.pdbx_description
1 polymer ?
#
loop_
_entity_poly.entity_id
_entity_poly.type
_entity_poly.pdbx_seq_one_letter_code
_entity_poly.pdbx_strand_id
1 'polypeptide(L)'
;MDKNNGKLDKLRIFSGAQLKYIAFLSMLVDHINKALIYPFLSGEGILQHISDAFDIFGRIAFPLFAFFLVEGFFKTGNRKKYLASLLIFGIIS
;
A
#
# COMPACT_ATOMS: atom_id res chain seq x y z
N MET A 1 -12.87 24.56 16.00
CA MET A 1 -13.59 23.34 15.58
C MET A 1 -14.53 23.74 14.45
N ASP A 2 -14.23 23.29 13.23
CA ASP A 2 -14.96 23.64 12.01
C ASP A 2 -16.25 22.80 11.88
N LYS A 3 -17.38 23.45 11.62
CA LYS A 3 -18.73 22.87 11.60
C LYS A 3 -19.04 22.06 10.33
N ASN A 4 -18.13 21.98 9.35
CA ASN A 4 -18.37 21.27 8.07
C ASN A 4 -18.03 19.77 8.06
N ASN A 5 -17.50 19.20 9.16
CA ASN A 5 -16.96 17.83 9.16
C ASN A 5 -18.00 16.70 9.15
N GLY A 6 -19.25 16.95 9.54
CA GLY A 6 -20.25 15.89 9.74
C GLY A 6 -20.63 15.06 8.51
N LYS A 7 -20.42 15.59 7.28
CA LYS A 7 -20.60 14.82 6.03
C LYS A 7 -19.37 13.99 5.65
N LEU A 8 -18.17 14.51 5.92
CA LEU A 8 -16.90 13.83 5.60
C LEU A 8 -16.63 12.68 6.57
N ASP A 9 -17.01 12.84 7.84
CA ASP A 9 -16.89 11.78 8.85
C ASP A 9 -17.80 10.58 8.53
N LYS A 10 -18.90 10.79 7.80
CA LYS A 10 -19.80 9.73 7.31
C LYS A 10 -19.23 8.92 6.13
N LEU A 11 -18.27 9.49 5.40
CA LEU A 11 -17.58 8.85 4.27
C LEU A 11 -16.27 8.16 4.71
N ARG A 12 -15.73 8.49 5.89
CA ARG A 12 -14.55 7.85 6.48
C ARG A 12 -14.92 6.50 7.11
N ILE A 13 -15.14 5.51 6.24
CA ILE A 13 -15.44 4.13 6.65
C ILE A 13 -14.23 3.44 7.32
N PHE A 14 -13.01 3.80 6.92
CA PHE A 14 -11.77 3.24 7.45
C PHE A 14 -10.90 4.32 8.12
N SER A 15 -10.26 3.94 9.24
CA SER A 15 -9.23 4.77 9.87
C SER A 15 -7.98 4.85 9.00
N GLY A 16 -7.28 6.00 9.01
CA GLY A 16 -6.03 6.16 8.27
C GLY A 16 -4.95 5.14 8.68
N ALA A 17 -4.99 4.63 9.91
CA ALA A 17 -4.12 3.53 10.33
C ALA A 17 -4.49 2.20 9.66
N GLN A 18 -5.79 1.88 9.54
CA GLN A 18 -6.26 0.65 8.90
C GLN A 18 -5.89 0.63 7.42
N LEU A 19 -6.11 1.73 6.70
CA LEU A 19 -5.71 1.84 5.30
C LEU A 19 -4.18 1.69 5.12
N LYS A 20 -3.35 2.15 6.07
CA LYS A 20 -1.89 1.91 6.03
C LYS A 20 -1.57 0.43 6.13
N TYR A 21 -2.18 -0.27 7.08
CA TYR A 21 -1.98 -1.73 7.21
C TYR A 21 -2.42 -2.49 5.96
N ILE A 22 -3.54 -2.10 5.34
CA ILE A 22 -4.00 -2.70 4.08
C ILE A 22 -2.98 -2.47 2.97
N ALA A 23 -2.43 -1.25 2.85
CA ALA A 23 -1.41 -0.93 1.85
C ALA A 23 -0.13 -1.78 2.03
N PHE A 24 0.38 -1.87 3.26
CA PHE A 24 1.55 -2.69 3.57
C PHE A 24 1.30 -4.19 3.34
N LEU A 25 0.16 -4.71 3.78
CA LEU A 25 -0.18 -6.11 3.60
C LEU A 25 -0.33 -6.46 2.11
N SER A 26 -0.98 -5.59 1.34
CA SER A 26 -1.16 -5.77 -0.10
C SER A 26 0.17 -5.76 -0.86
N MET A 27 1.11 -4.89 -0.48
CA MET A 27 2.45 -4.84 -1.06
C MET A 27 3.30 -6.06 -0.70
N LEU A 28 3.24 -6.51 0.56
CA LEU A 28 3.96 -7.69 1.03
C LEU A 28 3.45 -8.96 0.32
N VAL A 29 2.14 -9.06 0.14
CA VAL A 29 1.52 -10.16 -0.61
C VAL A 29 1.94 -10.11 -2.09
N ASP A 30 1.98 -8.95 -2.74
CA ASP A 30 2.48 -8.82 -4.13
C ASP A 30 3.92 -9.31 -4.27
N HIS A 31 4.81 -8.86 -3.35
CA HIS A 31 6.22 -9.25 -3.36
C HIS A 31 6.41 -10.74 -3.05
N ILE A 32 5.67 -11.30 -2.10
CA ILE A 32 5.73 -12.74 -1.79
C ILE A 32 5.23 -13.56 -2.98
N ASN A 33 4.15 -13.16 -3.65
CA ASN A 33 3.67 -13.87 -4.84
C ASN A 33 4.69 -13.81 -5.98
N LYS A 34 5.29 -12.66 -6.26
CA LYS A 34 6.34 -12.54 -7.28
C LYS A 34 7.64 -13.26 -6.91
N ALA A 35 8.05 -13.22 -5.65
CA ALA A 35 9.32 -13.79 -5.20
C ALA A 35 9.25 -15.29 -4.90
N LEU A 36 8.11 -15.82 -4.47
CA LEU A 36 7.94 -17.24 -4.12
C LEU A 36 7.05 -18.01 -5.08
N ILE A 37 5.96 -17.44 -5.61
CA ILE A 37 5.05 -18.19 -6.48
C ILE A 37 5.55 -18.17 -7.93
N TYR A 38 5.92 -17.01 -8.46
CA TYR A 38 6.42 -16.86 -9.83
C TYR A 38 7.61 -17.76 -10.20
N PRO A 39 8.67 -17.92 -9.37
CA PRO A 39 9.80 -18.79 -9.72
C PRO A 39 9.48 -20.30 -9.60
N PHE A 40 8.41 -20.67 -8.90
CA PHE A 40 7.96 -22.06 -8.81
C PHE A 40 6.84 -22.40 -9.82
N LEU A 41 6.32 -21.41 -10.55
CA LEU A 41 5.37 -21.59 -11.64
C LEU A 41 6.07 -22.17 -12.88
N SER A 42 6.12 -23.49 -12.95
CA SER A 42 6.69 -24.27 -14.06
C SER A 42 5.58 -24.88 -14.92
N GLY A 43 4.70 -24.03 -15.47
CA GLY A 43 3.65 -24.44 -16.42
C GLY A 43 2.22 -24.18 -15.93
N GLU A 44 1.34 -23.93 -16.91
CA GLU A 44 -0.05 -23.52 -16.76
C GLU A 44 -0.85 -24.35 -15.74
N GLY A 45 -1.38 -23.69 -14.72
CA GLY A 45 -2.19 -24.33 -13.69
C GLY A 45 -2.96 -23.30 -12.85
N ILE A 46 -3.87 -23.79 -12.01
CA ILE A 46 -4.77 -22.98 -11.14
C ILE A 46 -3.99 -21.96 -10.27
N LEU A 47 -2.73 -22.27 -9.93
CA LEU A 47 -1.83 -21.38 -9.21
C LEU A 47 -1.54 -20.06 -9.95
N GLN A 48 -1.56 -20.05 -11.29
CA GLN A 48 -1.34 -18.85 -12.09
C GLN A 48 -2.53 -17.89 -12.02
N HIS A 49 -3.76 -18.41 -12.07
CA HIS A 49 -4.96 -17.59 -11.87
C HIS A 49 -5.02 -16.97 -10.46
N ILE A 50 -4.55 -17.72 -9.45
CA ILE A 50 -4.45 -17.22 -8.08
C ILE A 50 -3.37 -16.11 -8.01
N SER A 51 -2.21 -16.33 -8.61
CA SER A 51 -1.13 -15.33 -8.68
C SER A 51 -1.56 -14.05 -9.41
N ASP A 52 -2.30 -14.17 -10.51
CA ASP A 52 -2.80 -13.02 -11.27
C ASP A 52 -3.82 -12.21 -10.47
N ALA A 53 -4.69 -12.88 -9.71
CA ALA A 53 -5.61 -12.20 -8.80
C ALA A 53 -4.85 -11.42 -7.73
N PHE A 54 -3.80 -12.00 -7.15
CA PHE A 54 -2.96 -11.32 -6.17
C PHE A 54 -2.16 -10.15 -6.75
N ASP A 55 -1.69 -10.22 -8.00
CA ASP A 55 -1.03 -9.10 -8.69
C ASP A 55 -2.01 -7.92 -8.87
N ILE A 56 -3.28 -8.20 -9.20
CA ILE A 56 -4.33 -7.18 -9.24
C ILE A 56 -4.51 -6.50 -7.88
N PHE A 57 -4.50 -7.24 -6.78
CA PHE A 57 -4.61 -6.66 -5.43
C PHE A 57 -3.37 -5.83 -5.10
N GLY A 58 -2.17 -6.33 -5.44
CA GLY A 58 -0.89 -5.63 -5.30
C GLY A 58 -0.90 -4.23 -5.93
N ARG A 59 -1.54 -4.06 -7.09
CA ARG A 59 -1.66 -2.76 -7.77
C ARG A 59 -2.40 -1.69 -6.98
N ILE A 60 -3.28 -2.06 -6.04
CA ILE A 60 -4.01 -1.12 -5.18
C ILE A 60 -3.09 -0.59 -4.05
N ALA A 61 -2.02 -1.30 -3.71
CA ALA A 61 -1.07 -0.85 -2.70
C ALA A 61 -0.43 0.49 -3.11
N PHE A 62 -0.03 0.64 -4.37
CA PHE A 62 0.63 1.85 -4.87
C PHE A 62 -0.17 3.15 -4.70
N PRO A 63 -1.43 3.27 -5.15
CA PRO A 63 -2.23 4.48 -4.94
C PRO A 63 -2.49 4.77 -3.46
N LEU A 64 -2.60 3.74 -2.60
CA LEU A 64 -2.70 3.94 -1.15
C LEU A 64 -1.39 4.50 -0.57
N PHE A 65 -0.23 3.97 -0.98
CA PHE A 65 1.06 4.50 -0.58
C PHE A 65 1.26 5.95 -1.03
N ALA A 66 0.88 6.29 -2.28
CA ALA A 66 0.94 7.65 -2.79
C ALA A 66 0.08 8.61 -1.94
N PHE A 67 -1.13 8.20 -1.56
CA PHE A 67 -1.98 8.98 -0.66
C PHE A 67 -1.31 9.23 0.70
N PHE A 68 -0.74 8.18 1.32
CA PHE A 68 -0.05 8.31 2.60
C PHE A 68 1.26 9.08 2.53
N LEU A 69 1.93 9.05 1.39
CA LEU A 69 3.13 9.84 1.14
C LEU A 69 2.80 11.32 1.16
N VAL A 70 1.76 11.72 0.42
CA VAL A 70 1.28 13.11 0.41
C VAL A 70 0.80 13.52 1.81
N GLU A 71 -0.01 12.68 2.47
CA GLU A 71 -0.49 12.95 3.84
C GLU A 71 0.69 13.09 4.84
N GLY A 72 1.69 12.21 4.75
CA GLY A 72 2.89 12.22 5.57
C GLY A 72 3.78 13.43 5.32
N PHE A 73 3.87 13.89 4.07
CA PHE A 73 4.64 15.08 3.70
C PHE A 73 4.06 16.36 4.30
N PHE A 74 2.73 16.50 4.35
CA PHE A 74 2.09 17.64 5.00
C PHE A 74 2.12 17.57 6.53
N LYS A 75 2.17 16.37 7.11
CA LYS A 75 2.21 16.17 8.57
C LYS A 75 3.62 16.17 9.17
N THR A 76 4.67 15.97 8.38
CA THR A 76 6.04 15.90 8.89
C THR A 76 6.65 17.27 9.17
N GLY A 77 7.30 17.42 10.34
CA GLY A 77 8.08 18.63 10.66
C GLY A 77 9.47 18.65 10.00
N ASN A 78 10.00 17.50 9.57
CA ASN A 78 11.33 17.41 8.98
C ASN A 78 11.32 16.60 7.67
N ARG A 79 11.23 17.33 6.55
CA ARG A 79 11.12 16.78 5.21
C ARG A 79 12.35 15.98 4.78
N LYS A 80 13.56 16.37 5.22
CA LYS A 80 14.81 15.66 4.85
C LYS A 80 14.88 14.27 5.46
N LYS A 81 14.55 14.15 6.76
CA LYS A 81 14.46 12.85 7.44
C LYS A 81 13.37 11.98 6.81
N TYR A 82 12.22 12.57 6.51
CA TYR A 82 11.11 11.86 5.87
C TYR A 82 11.49 11.32 4.49
N LEU A 83 12.16 12.12 3.65
CA LEU A 83 12.66 11.68 2.35
C LEU A 83 13.69 10.55 2.48
N ALA A 84 14.61 10.63 3.43
CA ALA A 84 15.58 9.57 3.68
C ALA A 84 14.89 8.25 4.09
N SER A 85 13.89 8.31 4.98
CA SER A 85 13.10 7.14 5.34
C SER A 85 12.33 6.56 4.14
N LEU A 86 11.80 7.42 3.27
CA LEU A 86 11.10 6.98 2.05
C LEU A 86 12.06 6.31 1.05
N LEU A 87 13.27 6.85 0.87
CA LEU A 87 14.29 6.25 0.01
C LEU A 87 14.74 4.89 0.52
N ILE A 88 15.00 4.75 1.81
CA ILE A 88 15.35 3.47 2.43
C ILE A 88 14.19 2.47 2.24
N PHE A 89 12.96 2.91 2.50
CA PHE A 89 11.79 2.07 2.31
C PHE A 89 11.63 1.61 0.86
N GLY A 90 11.72 2.52 -0.12
CA GLY A 90 11.57 2.18 -1.54
C GLY A 90 12.66 1.27 -2.11
N ILE A 91 13.80 1.13 -1.44
CA ILE A 91 14.85 0.15 -1.82
C ILE A 91 14.50 -1.26 -1.30
N ILE A 92 13.82 -1.35 -0.15
CA ILE A 92 13.48 -2.62 0.51
C ILE A 92 12.14 -3.17 0.03
N SER A 93 11.21 -2.26 -0.28
CA SER A 93 9.79 -2.52 -0.40
C SER A 93 9.42 -3.21 -1.70
#